data_AF-A0A9D4CQ22-F1
#
_entry.id   AF-A0A9D4CQ22-F1
#
_cell.length_a   1.000
_cell.length_b   1.000
_cell.length_c   1.000
_cell.angle_alpha   90.00
_cell.angle_beta   90.00
_cell.angle_gamma   90.00
#
_symmetry.space_group_name_H-M   'P 1'
#
loop_
_entity.id
_entity.type
_entity.pdbx_description
1 polymer ?
#
loop_
_entity_poly.entity_id
_entity_poly.type
_entity_poly.pdbx_seq_one_letter_code
_entity_poly.pdbx_strand_id
1 'polypeptide(L)' 'MFSMRIVSTDHCMATPVRGLDAMYADQRGSEVKKVPIVRIFGSTPAEQSTLGMSGRLFV' A
#
# COMPACT_ATOMS: atom_id res chain seq x y z
N MET A 1 -19.15 -3.56 -2.22
CA MET A 1 -18.28 -4.16 -1.18
C MET A 1 -17.11 -4.82 -1.90
N PHE A 2 -15.86 -4.50 -1.56
CA PHE A 2 -14.66 -5.04 -2.21
C PHE A 2 -14.14 -6.26 -1.42
N SER A 3 -13.73 -7.32 -2.11
CA SER A 3 -13.19 -8.55 -1.49
C SER A 3 -12.08 -9.12 -2.37
N MET A 4 -10.99 -9.57 -1.75
CA MET A 4 -9.90 -10.28 -2.43
C MET A 4 -9.33 -11.39 -1.55
N ARG A 5 -8.84 -12.47 -2.17
CA ARG A 5 -8.05 -13.51 -1.52
C ARG A 5 -6.58 -13.14 -1.59
N ILE A 6 -5.93 -12.98 -0.44
CA ILE A 6 -4.50 -12.67 -0.35
C ILE A 6 -3.70 -13.95 -0.66
N VAL A 7 -2.71 -13.83 -1.54
CA VAL A 7 -1.76 -14.89 -1.89
C VAL A 7 -0.40 -14.59 -1.25
N SER A 8 0.05 -13.34 -1.34
CA SER A 8 1.33 -12.91 -0.78
C SER A 8 1.29 -11.42 -0.45
N THR A 9 2.16 -10.98 0.45
CA THR A 9 2.36 -9.58 0.80
C THR A 9 3.85 -9.26 0.83
N ASP A 10 4.21 -8.07 0.38
CA ASP A 10 5.56 -7.55 0.45
C ASP A 10 5.57 -6.17 1.12
N HIS A 11 6.71 -5.77 1.68
CA HIS A 11 6.89 -4.46 2.29
C HIS A 11 8.14 -3.77 1.78
N CYS A 12 8.04 -2.48 1.47
CA CYS A 12 9.19 -1.67 1.11
C CYS A 12 9.12 -0.27 1.73
N MET A 13 10.25 0.40 1.81
CA MET A 13 10.34 1.79 2.30
C MET A 13 10.49 2.73 1.11
N ALA A 14 9.57 3.67 0.94
CA ALA A 14 9.57 4.63 -0.16
C ALA A 14 9.46 6.07 0.32
N THR A 15 9.77 7.03 -0.54
CA THR A 15 9.56 8.45 -0.26
C THR A 15 8.06 8.74 -0.19
N PRO A 16 7.57 9.45 0.84
CA PRO A 16 6.15 9.76 0.97
C PRO A 16 5.66 10.69 -0.14
N VAL A 17 4.42 10.48 -0.55
CA VAL A 17 3.69 11.29 -1.53
C VAL A 17 2.84 12.31 -0.79
N ARG A 18 3.07 13.59 -1.08
CA ARG A 18 2.30 14.70 -0.48
C ARG A 18 0.81 14.55 -0.78
N GLY A 19 -0.01 14.68 0.26
CA GLY A 19 -1.47 14.57 0.18
C GLY A 19 -2.02 13.14 0.24
N LEU A 20 -1.16 12.12 0.22
CA LEU A 20 -1.54 10.72 0.41
C LEU A 20 -0.91 10.14 1.68
N ASP A 21 0.35 10.47 1.93
CA ASP A 21 1.14 9.95 3.04
C ASP A 21 1.37 10.99 4.14
N ALA A 22 1.66 10.51 5.35
CA ALA A 22 2.09 11.36 6.45
C ALA A 22 3.48 11.95 6.18
N MET A 23 3.53 13.27 5.99
CA MET A 23 4.79 13.99 5.70
C MET A 23 5.56 14.40 6.96
N TYR A 24 4.92 14.35 8.14
CA TYR A 24 5.50 14.80 9.40
C TYR A 24 5.15 13.84 10.53
N ALA A 25 6.15 13.45 11.32
CA ALA A 25 5.97 12.59 12.47
C ALA A 25 5.92 13.43 13.74
N ASP A 26 4.72 13.60 14.29
CA ASP A 26 4.48 14.42 15.51
C ASP A 26 5.33 13.96 16.69
N GLN A 27 5.48 12.64 16.87
CA GLN A 27 6.31 12.04 17.92
C GLN A 27 7.82 12.33 17.79
N ARG A 28 8.30 12.59 16.57
CA ARG A 28 9.72 12.85 16.28
C ARG A 28 10.02 14.32 16.00
N GLY A 29 9.00 15.17 15.92
CA GLY A 29 9.15 16.59 15.58
C GLY A 29 9.93 16.83 14.27
N SER A 30 9.89 15.89 13.31
CA SER A 30 10.69 15.98 12.08
C SER A 30 9.98 15.41 10.85
N GLU A 31 10.45 15.83 9.69
CA GLU A 31 9.92 15.41 8.39
C GLU A 31 10.14 13.91 8.16
N VAL A 32 9.10 13.25 7.66
CA VAL A 32 9.14 11.83 7.30
C VAL A 32 9.86 11.70 5.97
N LYS A 33 11.05 11.11 5.99
CA LYS A 33 11.84 10.86 4.76
C LYS A 33 11.43 9.59 4.03
N LYS A 34 10.90 8.61 4.75
CA LYS A 34 10.43 7.34 4.20
C LYS A 34 9.18 6.87 4.92
N VAL A 35 8.25 6.31 4.18
CA VAL A 35 7.04 5.64 4.68
C VAL A 35 7.06 4.15 4.31
N PRO A 36 6.53 3.28 5.18
CA PRO A 36 6.31 1.89 4.84
C PRO A 36 5.19 1.79 3.80
N ILE A 37 5.42 1.02 2.74
CA ILE A 37 4.39 0.65 1.76
C ILE A 37 4.20 -0.86 1.84
N VAL A 38 2.96 -1.30 2.05
CA VAL A 38 2.59 -2.71 2.02
C VAL A 38 1.91 -3.02 0.69
N ARG A 39 2.45 -3.98 -0.05
CA ARG A 39 1.89 -4.44 -1.32
C ARG A 39 1.21 -5.78 -1.11
N ILE A 40 -0.08 -5.84 -1.42
CA ILE A 40 -0.88 -7.05 -1.29
C ILE A 40 -1.12 -7.64 -2.67
N PHE A 41 -0.71 -8.89 -2.86
CA PHE A 41 -0.95 -9.65 -4.06
C PHE A 41 -2.04 -10.69 -3.80
N GLY A 42 -3.04 -10.73 -4.67
CA GLY A 42 -4.18 -11.60 -4.49
C GLY A 42 -5.12 -11.60 -5.69
N SER A 43 -6.19 -12.36 -5.59
CA SER A 43 -7.24 -12.43 -6.61
C SER A 43 -8.54 -11.83 -6.09
N THR A 44 -9.22 -11.05 -6.92
CA THR A 44 -10.59 -10.60 -6.66
C THR A 44 -11.57 -11.61 -7.28
N PRO A 45 -12.68 -11.97 -6.60
CA PRO A 45 -13.66 -12.92 -7.16
C PRO A 45 -14.28 -12.45 -8.48
N ALA A 46 -14.23 -11.15 -8.78
CA ALA A 46 -14.80 -10.56 -9.98
C ALA A 46 -13.93 -10.70 -11.25
N GLU A 47 -12.67 -11.15 -11.13
CA GLU A 47 -11.67 -11.06 -12.21
C GLU A 47 -10.97 -12.41 -12.46
N GLN A 48 -11.74 -13.41 -12.91
CA GLN A 48 -11.16 -14.66 -13.45
C GLN A 48 -10.59 -14.49 -14.89
N SER A 49 -10.49 -13.26 -15.42
CA SER A 49 -9.91 -13.02 -16.75
C SER A 49 -9.00 -11.79 -16.88
N THR A 50 -8.85 -10.93 -15.88
CA THR A 50 -7.92 -9.79 -15.96
C THR A 50 -6.77 -9.95 -14.98
N LEU A 51 -5.61 -10.24 -15.56
CA LEU A 51 -4.28 -10.26 -14.96
C LEU A 51 -4.12 -9.23 -13.81
N GLY A 52 -4.14 -9.74 -12.57
CA GLY A 52 -3.54 -9.18 -11.35
C GLY A 52 -3.56 -7.65 -11.18
N MET A 53 -4.67 -7.09 -10.68
CA MET A 53 -4.66 -5.74 -10.13
C MET A 53 -3.79 -5.69 -8.88
N SER A 54 -2.55 -5.26 -9.05
CA SER A 54 -1.65 -4.89 -7.96
C SER A 54 -2.12 -3.59 -7.31
N GLY A 55 -3.03 -3.68 -6.34
CA GLY A 55 -3.39 -2.54 -5.49
C GLY A 55 -2.22 -2.16 -4.56
N ARG A 56 -1.71 -0.95 -4.69
CA ARG A 56 -0.94 -0.30 -3.63
C ARG A 56 -1.93 0.06 -2.52
N LEU A 57 -1.85 -0.61 -1.38
CA LEU A 57 -2.58 -0.19 -0.19
C LEU A 57 -1.60 0.64 0.66
N PHE A 58 -1.84 1.95 0.68
CA PHE A 58 -1.19 2.82 1.66
C PHE A 58 -1.98 2.63 2.97
N VAL A 59 -1.32 2.06 3.98
CA VAL A 59 -1.81 1.96 5.36
C VAL A 59 -0.93 2.81 6.25
#